data_AF-A0A932VIL1-F1
#
_entry.id   AF-A0A932VIL1-F1
#
_cell.length_a   1.000
_cell.length_b   1.000
_cell.length_c   1.000
_cell.angle_alpha   90.00
_cell.angle_beta   90.00
_cell.angle_gamma   90.00
#
_symmetry.space_group_name_H-M   'P 1'
#
loop_
_entity.id
_entity.type
_entity.pdbx_description
1 polymer ?
#
loop_
_entity_poly.entity_id
_entity_poly.type
_entity_poly.pdbx_seq_one_letter_code
_entity_poly.pdbx_strand_id
1 'polypeptide(L)'
;MYQLVKKRVGISELDPQPYWGFDDLEHKVGTKLLNTFYVQAEVKIERKKEFYKYSKVMMLQKFSFEGFLKALEEGKILIDFDARTGHNHGTKFRMRQDCLPMLYEKTTVII
;
A
#
# COMPACT_ATOMS: atom_id res chain seq x y z
N MET A 1 9.15 12.83 21.50
CA MET A 1 9.57 12.49 20.12
C MET A 1 10.28 13.68 19.44
N TYR A 2 9.62 14.82 19.25
CA TYR A 2 10.18 16.01 18.58
C TYR A 2 11.55 16.48 19.11
N GLN A 3 11.70 16.63 20.43
CA GLN A 3 12.96 17.09 21.04
C GLN A 3 14.13 16.11 20.85
N LEU A 4 13.85 14.80 20.75
CA LEU A 4 14.87 13.78 20.49
C LEU A 4 15.34 13.79 19.04
N VAL A 5 14.42 14.01 18.09
CA VAL A 5 14.74 14.12 16.65
C VAL A 5 15.62 15.35 16.42
N LYS A 6 15.22 16.51 16.96
CA LYS A 6 15.99 17.76 16.86
C LYS A 6 17.43 17.61 17.36
N LYS A 7 17.64 16.88 18.46
CA LYS A 7 18.99 16.69 19.05
C LYS A 7 19.88 15.73 18.25
N ARG A 8 19.30 14.73 17.59
CA ARG A 8 20.08 13.65 16.92
C ARG A 8 20.34 13.92 15.45
N VAL A 9 19.29 14.24 14.70
CA VAL A 9 19.30 14.25 13.22
C VAL A 9 18.94 15.61 12.64
N GLY A 10 18.54 16.56 13.47
CA GLY A 10 18.02 17.86 13.03
C GLY A 10 16.53 17.81 12.69
N ILE A 11 15.97 18.99 12.43
CA ILE A 11 14.58 19.17 11.97
C ILE A 11 14.52 19.78 10.57
N SER A 12 15.67 20.00 9.95
CA SER A 12 15.75 20.40 8.55
C SER A 12 15.24 19.27 7.67
N GLU A 13 14.77 19.65 6.50
CA GLU A 13 14.50 18.71 5.43
C GLU A 13 15.75 17.91 5.04
N LEU A 14 15.52 16.72 4.46
CA LEU A 14 16.60 15.89 3.95
C LEU A 14 17.16 16.51 2.68
N ASP A 15 18.47 16.53 2.53
CA ASP A 15 19.16 16.97 1.33
C ASP A 15 20.17 15.90 0.89
N PRO A 16 19.93 15.17 -0.22
CA PRO A 16 18.75 15.28 -1.09
C PRO A 16 17.48 14.68 -0.46
N GLN A 17 16.32 15.17 -0.90
CA GLN A 17 15.05 14.54 -0.57
C GLN A 17 14.95 13.17 -1.26
N PRO A 18 14.65 12.09 -0.52
CA PRO A 18 14.51 10.77 -1.11
C PRO A 18 13.28 10.73 -2.02
N TYR A 19 13.42 10.12 -3.20
CA TYR A 19 12.35 9.99 -4.19
C TYR A 19 12.37 8.61 -4.84
N TRP A 20 11.28 8.30 -5.55
CA TRP A 20 11.22 7.20 -6.50
C TRP A 20 11.01 7.78 -7.89
N GLY A 21 11.84 7.38 -8.85
CA GLY A 21 11.59 7.68 -10.26
C GLY A 21 10.26 7.06 -10.69
N PHE A 22 9.50 7.77 -11.52
CA PHE A 22 8.19 7.29 -11.97
C PHE A 22 8.32 6.00 -12.77
N ASP A 23 9.30 5.91 -13.68
CA ASP A 23 9.55 4.70 -14.48
C ASP A 23 9.85 3.47 -13.59
N ASP A 24 10.69 3.64 -12.57
CA ASP A 24 11.03 2.57 -11.62
C ASP A 24 9.80 2.11 -10.83
N LEU A 25 8.96 3.07 -10.43
CA LEU A 25 7.76 2.80 -9.65
C LEU A 25 6.68 2.12 -10.51
N GLU A 26 6.46 2.62 -11.72
CA GLU A 26 5.55 2.04 -12.70
C GLU A 26 5.95 0.60 -13.02
N HIS A 27 7.22 0.36 -13.30
CA HIS A 27 7.71 -0.97 -13.60
C HIS A 27 7.50 -1.93 -12.41
N LYS A 28 7.92 -1.53 -11.20
CA LYS A 28 7.78 -2.37 -10.00
C LYS A 28 6.34 -2.68 -9.64
N VAL A 29 5.46 -1.67 -9.67
CA VAL A 29 4.06 -1.83 -9.28
C VAL A 29 3.29 -2.52 -10.39
N GLY A 30 3.48 -2.11 -11.64
CA GLY A 30 2.83 -2.66 -12.83
C GLY A 30 3.14 -4.14 -13.04
N THR A 31 4.40 -4.59 -12.90
CA THR A 31 4.73 -6.01 -13.05
C THR A 31 4.07 -6.87 -11.98
N LYS A 32 3.99 -6.40 -10.74
CA LYS A 32 3.41 -7.18 -9.62
C LYS A 32 1.88 -7.14 -9.60
N LEU A 33 1.28 -6.01 -9.96
CA LEU A 33 -0.13 -5.74 -9.75
C LEU A 33 -0.96 -5.73 -11.04
N LEU A 34 -0.38 -6.05 -12.21
CA LEU A 34 -1.03 -5.96 -13.52
C LEU A 34 -2.48 -6.48 -13.51
N ASN A 35 -2.69 -7.69 -12.99
CA ASN A 35 -4.00 -8.27 -12.71
C ASN A 35 -3.95 -8.97 -11.35
N THR A 36 -4.95 -8.78 -10.50
CA THR A 36 -4.98 -9.38 -9.15
C THR A 36 -6.38 -9.80 -8.73
N PHE A 37 -6.44 -10.73 -7.77
CA PHE A 37 -7.66 -11.00 -7.01
C PHE A 37 -7.53 -10.35 -5.65
N TYR A 38 -8.50 -9.52 -5.28
CA TYR A 38 -8.64 -9.01 -3.94
C TYR A 38 -9.69 -9.81 -3.18
N VAL A 39 -9.25 -10.50 -2.14
CA VAL A 39 -10.05 -11.43 -1.35
C VAL A 39 -10.27 -10.83 0.04
N GLN A 40 -11.53 -10.69 0.44
CA GLN A 40 -11.91 -10.26 1.77
C GLN A 40 -12.40 -11.47 2.58
N ALA A 41 -12.01 -11.51 3.85
CA ALA A 41 -12.41 -12.57 4.77
C ALA A 41 -13.02 -11.98 6.04
N GLU A 42 -14.11 -12.60 6.50
CA GLU A 42 -14.61 -12.47 7.87
C GLU A 42 -13.69 -13.29 8.80
N VAL A 43 -13.31 -12.70 9.92
CA VAL A 43 -12.39 -13.33 10.89
C VAL A 43 -13.13 -13.66 12.17
N LYS A 44 -12.96 -14.89 12.67
CA LYS A 44 -13.47 -15.35 13.97
C LYS A 44 -12.32 -15.95 14.78
N ILE A 45 -12.19 -15.56 16.05
CA ILE A 45 -11.25 -16.19 17.00
C ILE A 45 -12.05 -17.06 17.96
N GLU A 46 -11.72 -18.35 18.04
CA GLU A 46 -12.34 -19.30 18.97
C GLU A 46 -11.29 -20.24 19.55
N ARG A 47 -11.27 -20.39 20.89
CA ARG A 47 -10.30 -21.24 21.61
C ARG A 47 -8.84 -20.97 21.20
N LYS A 48 -8.46 -19.68 21.06
CA LYS A 48 -7.15 -19.19 20.60
C LYS A 48 -6.76 -19.62 19.18
N LYS A 49 -7.72 -20.08 18.36
CA LYS A 49 -7.53 -20.34 16.93
C LYS A 49 -8.28 -19.30 16.13
N GLU A 50 -7.63 -18.79 15.10
CA GLU A 50 -8.21 -17.83 14.16
C GLU A 50 -8.76 -18.57 12.94
N PHE A 51 -9.99 -18.23 12.57
CA PHE A 51 -10.73 -18.80 11.45
C PHE A 51 -11.05 -17.69 10.46
N TYR A 52 -10.93 -18.02 9.18
CA TYR A 52 -11.16 -17.11 8.08
C TYR A 52 -12.26 -17.66 7.18
N LYS A 53 -13.29 -16.85 6.94
CA LYS A 53 -14.33 -17.15 5.96
C LYS A 53 -14.22 -16.12 4.84
N TYR A 54 -13.71 -16.56 3.69
CA TYR A 54 -13.66 -15.74 2.50
C TYR A 54 -15.08 -15.39 2.06
N SER A 55 -15.43 -14.11 2.09
CA SER A 55 -16.81 -13.64 1.92
C SER A 55 -17.02 -12.76 0.70
N LYS A 56 -15.94 -12.19 0.14
CA LYS A 56 -16.00 -11.40 -1.09
C LYS A 56 -14.72 -11.52 -1.89
N VAL A 57 -14.85 -11.63 -3.20
CA VAL A 57 -13.72 -11.70 -4.13
C VAL A 57 -13.93 -10.73 -5.29
N MET A 58 -12.93 -9.88 -5.53
CA MET A 58 -12.90 -8.98 -6.69
C MET A 58 -11.76 -9.39 -7.62
N MET A 59 -12.06 -9.57 -8.90
CA MET A 59 -11.06 -9.67 -9.97
C MET A 59 -10.76 -8.27 -10.48
N LEU A 60 -9.51 -7.84 -10.33
CA LEU A 60 -9.00 -6.53 -10.70
C LEU A 60 -8.06 -6.69 -11.89
N GLN A 61 -8.35 -5.99 -12.98
CA GLN A 61 -7.66 -6.19 -14.24
C GLN A 61 -7.14 -4.87 -14.81
N LYS A 62 -5.96 -4.96 -15.42
CA LYS A 62 -5.23 -3.86 -16.04
C LYS A 62 -4.96 -2.73 -15.06
N PHE A 63 -3.92 -2.90 -14.26
CA PHE A 63 -3.40 -1.85 -13.37
C PHE A 63 -3.14 -0.54 -14.15
N SER A 64 -3.57 0.58 -13.57
CA SER A 64 -3.37 1.93 -14.12
C SER A 64 -2.38 2.69 -13.24
N PHE A 65 -1.21 3.02 -13.80
CA PHE A 65 -0.22 3.83 -13.10
C PHE A 65 -0.72 5.27 -12.87
N GLU A 66 -1.48 5.84 -13.80
CA GLU A 66 -2.17 7.12 -13.60
C GLU A 66 -3.15 7.07 -12.43
N GLY A 67 -3.95 6.00 -12.32
CA GLY A 67 -4.85 5.77 -11.19
C GLY A 67 -4.10 5.68 -9.86
N PHE A 68 -2.90 5.10 -9.86
CA PHE A 68 -2.01 5.03 -8.71
C PHE A 68 -1.44 6.40 -8.32
N LEU A 69 -0.98 7.21 -9.28
CA LEU A 69 -0.50 8.57 -9.01
C LEU A 69 -1.63 9.45 -8.45
N LYS A 70 -2.82 9.38 -9.04
CA LYS A 70 -4.01 10.08 -8.53
C LYS A 70 -4.35 9.65 -7.10
N ALA A 71 -4.25 8.37 -6.78
CA ALA A 71 -4.50 7.87 -5.43
C ALA A 71 -3.46 8.37 -4.40
N LEU A 72 -2.21 8.61 -4.82
CA LEU A 72 -1.19 9.27 -4.00
C LEU A 72 -1.54 10.75 -3.76
N GLU A 73 -1.86 11.49 -4.83
CA GLU A 73 -2.24 12.91 -4.76
C GLU A 73 -3.47 13.16 -3.88
N GLU A 74 -4.47 12.28 -3.97
CA GLU A 74 -5.69 12.34 -3.16
C GLU A 74 -5.52 11.79 -1.72
N GLY A 75 -4.30 11.37 -1.34
CA GLY A 75 -4.02 10.84 0.00
C GLY A 75 -4.69 9.49 0.31
N LYS A 76 -5.12 8.75 -0.73
CA LYS A 76 -5.70 7.40 -0.60
C LYS A 76 -4.61 6.35 -0.44
N ILE A 77 -3.45 6.59 -1.05
CA ILE A 77 -2.21 5.84 -0.82
C ILE A 77 -1.31 6.65 0.10
N LEU A 78 -0.79 5.99 1.14
CA LEU A 78 0.16 6.53 2.10
C LEU A 78 1.49 5.79 1.99
N ILE A 79 2.59 6.51 2.20
CA ILE A 79 3.94 5.96 2.23
C ILE A 79 4.30 5.68 3.69
N ASP A 80 4.53 4.40 4.01
CA ASP A 80 4.83 3.91 5.36
C ASP A 80 6.28 3.43 5.47
N PHE A 81 7.06 4.08 6.32
CA PHE A 81 8.43 3.71 6.65
C PHE A 81 8.46 2.75 7.84
N ASP A 82 8.59 1.45 7.55
CA ASP A 82 8.48 0.40 8.57
C ASP A 82 9.85 -0.11 9.02
N ALA A 83 10.50 0.68 9.90
CA ALA A 83 11.83 0.38 10.45
C ALA A 83 11.84 0.29 12.00
N ARG A 84 10.69 0.03 12.61
CA ARG A 84 10.46 0.18 14.07
C ARG A 84 11.21 -0.84 14.94
N THR A 85 11.62 -1.98 14.38
CA THR A 85 12.21 -3.09 15.15
C THR A 85 13.73 -3.20 15.01
N GLY A 86 14.41 -2.17 14.51
CA GLY A 86 15.83 -2.26 14.12
C GLY A 86 16.07 -3.10 12.86
N HIS A 87 15.01 -3.59 12.23
CA HIS A 87 15.01 -4.24 10.92
C HIS A 87 14.19 -3.40 9.95
N ASN A 88 14.72 -3.19 8.74
CA ASN A 88 14.01 -2.47 7.69
C ASN A 88 13.12 -3.45 6.92
N HIS A 89 11.80 -3.37 7.14
CA HIS A 89 10.80 -4.20 6.44
C HIS A 89 10.45 -3.67 5.04
N GLY A 90 11.18 -2.64 4.57
CA GLY A 90 10.91 -1.90 3.35
C GLY A 90 9.85 -0.83 3.52
N THR A 91 9.98 0.24 2.73
CA THR A 91 8.95 1.27 2.57
C THR A 91 7.74 0.70 1.85
N LYS A 92 6.55 0.94 2.37
CA LYS A 92 5.29 0.36 1.87
C LYS A 92 4.37 1.45 1.33
N PHE A 93 3.80 1.20 0.16
CA PHE A 93 2.64 1.93 -0.32
C PHE A 93 1.40 1.25 0.25
N ARG A 94 0.70 1.92 1.17
CA ARG A 94 -0.50 1.40 1.83
C ARG A 94 -1.71 2.17 1.36
N MET A 95 -2.81 1.46 1.14
CA MET A 95 -4.05 2.07 0.70
C MET A 95 -5.21 1.61 1.57
N ARG A 96 -6.24 2.45 1.66
CA ARG A 96 -7.53 2.03 2.24
C ARG A 96 -8.15 0.92 1.38
N GLN A 97 -8.76 -0.06 2.04
CA GLN A 97 -9.28 -1.27 1.39
C GLN A 97 -10.38 -0.99 0.35
N ASP A 98 -11.20 0.02 0.60
CA ASP A 98 -12.29 0.48 -0.27
C ASP A 98 -11.81 1.15 -1.56
N CYS A 99 -10.55 1.57 -1.63
CA CYS A 99 -10.03 2.34 -2.76
C CYS A 99 -9.37 1.46 -3.84
N LEU A 100 -9.08 0.18 -3.56
CA LEU A 100 -8.31 -0.68 -4.48
C LEU A 100 -8.84 -0.78 -5.92
N PRO A 101 -10.16 -0.85 -6.16
CA PRO A 101 -10.71 -0.83 -7.52
C PRO A 101 -10.29 0.37 -8.37
N MET A 102 -9.96 1.52 -7.77
CA MET A 102 -9.56 2.73 -8.51
C MET A 102 -8.23 2.58 -9.24
N LEU A 103 -7.40 1.61 -8.85
CA LEU A 103 -6.10 1.35 -9.45
C LEU A 103 -6.18 0.50 -10.73
N TYR A 104 -7.40 0.16 -11.18
CA TYR A 104 -7.62 -0.82 -12.24
C TYR A 104 -8.68 -0.33 -13.23
N GLU A 105 -8.48 -0.61 -14.52
CA GLU A 105 -9.47 -0.27 -15.55
C GLU A 105 -10.75 -1.10 -15.42
N LYS A 106 -10.64 -2.34 -14.92
CA LYS A 106 -11.79 -3.25 -14.81
C LYS A 106 -11.80 -3.96 -13.46
N THR A 107 -12.98 -3.93 -12.83
CA THR A 107 -13.27 -4.64 -11.59
C THR A 107 -14.50 -5.53 -11.79
N THR A 108 -14.37 -6.81 -11.45
CA THR A 108 -15.49 -7.77 -11.46
C THR A 108 -15.64 -8.37 -10.07
N VAL A 109 -16.82 -8.24 -9.46
CA VAL A 109 -17.15 -8.96 -8.21
C VAL A 109 -17.53 -10.39 -8.58
N ILE A 110 -16.91 -11.37 -7.93
CA ILE A 110 -17.10 -12.81 -8.22
C ILE A 110 -18.00 -13.47 -7.17
N ILE A 111 -17.75 -13.13 -5.90
CA ILE A 111 -18.49 -13.60 -4.72
C ILE A 111 -18.90 -12.36 -3.94
#